data_AF-A0A257VTY1-F1
#
_entry.id   AF-A0A257VTY1-F1
#
_cell.length_a   1.000
_cell.length_b   1.000
_cell.length_c   1.000
_cell.angle_alpha   90.00
_cell.angle_beta   90.00
_cell.angle_gamma   90.00
#
_symmetry.space_group_name_H-M   'P 1'
#
loop_
_entity.id
_entity.type
_entity.pdbx_description
1 polymer ?
#
loop_
_entity_poly.entity_id
_entity_poly.type
_entity_poly.pdbx_seq_one_letter_code
_entity_poly.pdbx_strand_id
1 'polypeptide(L)' 'LATRPLDAMALIACGVRSLSMPPSAIGPVKAMLRSMNIPDTRYFLDYVCTEPLHSIRQQLERFARDHGVEV' A
#
# COMPACT_ATOMS: atom_id res chain seq x y z
N LEU A 1 -8.60 4.54 -7.46
CA LEU A 1 -8.15 5.92 -7.20
C LEU A 1 -7.41 5.90 -5.88
N ALA A 2 -6.26 6.58 -5.76
CA ALA A 2 -5.34 6.52 -4.60
C ALA A 2 -5.90 7.13 -3.29
N THR A 3 -7.23 7.19 -3.15
CA THR A 3 -7.95 7.71 -2.00
C THR A 3 -8.16 6.66 -0.91
N ARG A 4 -7.97 5.37 -1.22
CA ARG A 4 -7.98 4.28 -0.25
C ARG A 4 -6.54 3.99 0.20
N PRO A 5 -6.26 3.84 1.51
CA PRO A 5 -4.93 3.50 2.01
C PRO A 5 -4.29 2.33 1.28
N LEU A 6 -5.00 1.22 1.08
CA LEU A 6 -4.49 0.05 0.37
C LEU A 6 -3.99 0.35 -1.06
N ASP A 7 -4.71 1.19 -1.82
CA ASP A 7 -4.31 1.59 -3.17
C ASP A 7 -3.08 2.52 -3.13
N ALA A 8 -3.04 3.43 -2.15
CA ALA A 8 -1.89 4.31 -1.93
C ALA A 8 -0.64 3.50 -1.52
N MET A 9 -0.81 2.46 -0.70
CA MET A 9 0.25 1.55 -0.27
C MET A 9 0.95 0.92 -1.47
N ALA A 10 0.18 0.38 -2.41
CA ALA A 10 0.70 -0.21 -3.64
C ALA A 10 1.47 0.82 -4.49
N LEU A 11 0.89 2.02 -4.69
CA LEU A 11 1.52 3.08 -5.48
C LEU A 11 2.85 3.55 -4.87
N ILE A 12 2.90 3.72 -3.54
CA ILE A 12 4.11 4.13 -2.84
C ILE A 12 5.18 3.05 -2.91
N ALA A 13 4.80 1.77 -2.80
CA ALA A 13 5.70 0.65 -3.02
C ALA A 13 6.27 0.64 -4.46
N CYS A 14 5.45 0.92 -5.46
CA CYS A 14 5.92 1.12 -6.85
C CYS A 14 6.84 2.34 -7.03
N GLY A 15 6.99 3.19 -6.01
CA GLY A 15 7.89 4.35 -6.02
C GLY A 15 7.21 5.70 -6.28
N VAL A 16 5.88 5.77 -6.29
CA VAL A 16 5.17 7.05 -6.38
C VAL A 16 5.49 7.91 -5.15
N ARG A 17 5.93 9.15 -5.38
CA ARG A 17 6.35 10.09 -4.33
C ARG A 17 5.36 11.20 -4.05
N SER A 18 4.41 11.43 -4.96
CA SER A 18 3.39 12.46 -4.85
C SER A 18 2.03 11.87 -5.19
N LEU A 19 1.07 12.05 -4.28
CA LEU A 19 -0.30 11.59 -4.43
C LEU A 19 -1.25 12.79 -4.27
N SER A 20 -2.07 13.03 -5.28
CA SER A 20 -3.14 14.03 -5.24
C SER A 20 -4.44 13.38 -4.77
N MET A 21 -5.11 13.99 -3.79
CA MET A 21 -6.34 13.44 -3.20
C MET A 21 -7.18 14.53 -2.49
N PRO A 22 -8.49 14.31 -2.28
CA PRO A 22 -9.32 15.21 -1.48
C PRO A 22 -8.86 15.25 -0.01
N PRO A 23 -9.12 16.35 0.74
CA PRO A 23 -8.68 16.52 2.12
C PRO A 23 -9.08 15.37 3.07
N SER A 24 -10.26 14.78 2.85
CA SER A 24 -10.78 13.66 3.66
C SER A 24 -9.94 12.39 3.57
N ALA A 25 -9.19 12.17 2.48
CA ALA A 25 -8.35 10.98 2.30
C ALA A 25 -6.93 11.14 2.87
N ILE A 26 -6.48 12.38 3.13
CA ILE A 26 -5.10 12.67 3.55
C ILE A 26 -4.79 12.03 4.91
N GLY A 27 -5.71 12.11 5.87
CA GLY A 27 -5.52 11.57 7.23
C GLY A 27 -5.24 10.06 7.21
N PRO A 28 -6.18 9.23 6.70
CA PRO A 28 -6.00 7.79 6.59
C PRO A 28 -4.73 7.38 5.81
N VAL A 29 -4.44 8.03 4.67
CA VAL A 29 -3.25 7.69 3.88
C VAL A 29 -1.95 8.06 4.62
N LYS A 30 -1.93 9.16 5.38
CA LYS A 30 -0.76 9.50 6.20
C LYS A 30 -0.58 8.55 7.37
N ALA A 31 -1.67 8.11 8.00
CA ALA A 31 -1.63 7.12 9.08
C ALA A 31 -1.02 5.79 8.58
N MET A 32 -1.55 5.29 7.46
CA MET A 32 -0.98 4.16 6.73
C MET A 32 0.51 4.34 6.45
N LEU A 33 0.92 5.47 5.87
CA LEU A 33 2.31 5.73 5.51
C LEU A 33 3.24 5.70 6.73
N ARG A 34 2.77 6.23 7.87
CA ARG A 34 3.55 6.23 9.12
C ARG A 34 3.67 4.85 9.76
N SER A 35 2.71 3.96 9.53
CA SER A 35 2.74 2.57 10.00
C SER A 35 3.47 1.60 9.07
N MET A 36 3.85 2.04 7.87
CA MET A 36 4.40 1.18 6.82
C MET A 36 5.94 1.20 6.78
N ASN A 37 6.56 0.01 6.67
CA ASN A 37 7.96 -0.14 6.28
C ASN A 37 8.07 -0.21 4.75
N ILE A 38 8.62 0.83 4.12
CA ILE A 38 8.73 0.92 2.65
C ILE A 38 9.58 -0.21 2.05
N PRO A 39 10.83 -0.48 2.51
CA PRO A 39 11.62 -1.62 2.06
C PRO A 39 10.86 -2.95 2.04
N ASP A 40 10.18 -3.29 3.13
CA ASP A 40 9.46 -4.57 3.26
C ASP A 40 8.30 -4.66 2.27
N THR A 41 7.50 -3.59 2.18
CA THR A 41 6.37 -3.52 1.24
C THR A 41 6.84 -3.62 -0.21
N ARG A 42 7.98 -3.01 -0.56
CA ARG A 42 8.55 -3.11 -1.91
C ARG A 42 8.97 -4.52 -2.24
N TYR A 43 9.73 -5.16 -1.35
CA TYR A 43 10.16 -6.53 -1.52
C TYR A 43 8.97 -7.49 -1.68
N PHE A 44 7.94 -7.32 -0.86
CA PHE A 44 6.71 -8.09 -0.96
C PHE A 44 6.00 -7.86 -2.30
N LEU A 45 5.87 -6.61 -2.74
CA LEU A 45 5.20 -6.28 -4.00
C LEU A 45 5.95 -6.86 -5.20
N ASP A 46 7.28 -6.77 -5.20
CA ASP A 46 8.14 -7.35 -6.24
C ASP A 46 7.95 -8.87 -6.34
N TYR A 47 7.88 -9.57 -5.20
CA TYR A 47 7.59 -11.00 -5.15
C TYR A 47 6.17 -11.31 -5.68
N VAL A 48 5.14 -10.66 -5.13
CA VAL A 48 3.74 -10.96 -5.48
C VAL A 48 3.43 -10.69 -6.95
N CYS A 49 4.10 -9.74 -7.59
CA CYS A 49 3.94 -9.46 -9.02
C CYS A 49 4.51 -10.58 -9.93
N THR A 50 5.33 -11.49 -9.40
CA THR A 50 5.81 -12.68 -10.15
C THR A 50 4.87 -13.87 -10.08
N GLU A 51 3.92 -13.85 -9.14
CA GLU A 51 2.97 -14.94 -8.95
C GLU A 51 1.83 -14.91 -9.97
N PRO A 52 1.27 -16.06 -10.40
CA PRO A 52 0.17 -16.14 -11.37
C PRO A 52 -1.19 -15.79 -10.73
N LEU A 53 -1.27 -14.62 -10.08
CA LEU A 53 -2.44 -14.15 -9.36
C LEU A 53 -3.33 -13.29 -10.24
N HIS A 54 -4.65 -13.50 -10.16
CA HIS A 54 -5.63 -12.66 -10.85
C HIS A 54 -5.79 -11.27 -10.19
N SER A 55 -5.42 -11.15 -8.91
CA SER A 55 -5.44 -9.90 -8.14
C SER A 55 -4.48 -10.02 -6.96
N ILE A 56 -3.80 -8.90 -6.66
CA ILE A 56 -2.87 -8.79 -5.52
C ILE A 56 -3.53 -8.18 -4.27
N ARG A 57 -4.81 -7.78 -4.37
CA ARG A 57 -5.49 -6.99 -3.34
C ARG A 57 -5.56 -7.72 -2.00
N GLN A 58 -5.92 -9.00 -2.03
CA GLN A 58 -6.07 -9.80 -0.82
C GLN A 58 -4.72 -10.06 -0.13
N GLN A 59 -3.68 -10.25 -0.93
CA GLN A 59 -2.30 -10.46 -0.47
C GLN A 59 -1.80 -9.19 0.18
N LEU A 60 -2.06 -8.03 -0.44
CA LEU A 60 -1.69 -6.72 0.08
C LEU A 60 -2.42 -6.39 1.41
N GLU A 61 -3.70 -6.76 1.53
CA GLU A 61 -4.45 -6.64 2.80
C GLU A 61 -3.91 -7.56 3.89
N ARG A 62 -3.51 -8.80 3.54
CA ARG A 62 -2.86 -9.72 4.48
C ARG A 62 -1.52 -9.17 4.95
N PHE A 63 -0.68 -8.74 4.01
CA PHE A 63 0.59 -8.11 4.30
C PHE A 63 0.42 -6.93 5.26
N ALA A 64 -0.53 -6.04 4.98
CA ALA A 64 -0.81 -4.89 5.83
C ALA A 64 -1.18 -5.32 7.26
N ARG A 65 -2.06 -6.31 7.43
CA ARG A 65 -2.40 -6.84 8.77
C ARG A 65 -1.19 -7.46 9.47
N ASP A 66 -0.42 -8.29 8.77
CA ASP A 66 0.70 -9.03 9.34
C ASP A 66 1.86 -8.10 9.74
N HIS A 67 1.99 -6.95 9.06
CA HIS A 67 3.03 -5.95 9.32
C HIS A 67 2.53 -4.74 10.11
N GLY A 68 1.27 -4.76 10.58
CA GLY A 68 0.71 -3.68 11.40
C GLY A 68 0.50 -2.35 10.65
N VAL A 69 0.28 -2.40 9.33
CA VAL A 69 -0.02 -1.22 8.51
C VAL A 69 -1.50 -0.86 8.63
N GLU A 70 -1.80 0.40 8.92
CA GLU A 70 -3.17 0.92 9.07
C GLU A 70 -3.81 1.18 7.69
N VAL A 71 -4.64 0.25 7.19
CA VAL A 71 -5.32 0.33 5.87
C VAL A 71 -6.85 0.37 5.95
#